data_AF-A0A562PZA9-F1
#
_entry.id   AF-A0A562PZA9-F1
#
_cell.length_a   1.000
_cell.length_b   1.000
_cell.length_c   1.000
_cell.angle_alpha   90.00
_cell.angle_beta   90.00
_cell.angle_gamma   90.00
#
_symmetry.space_group_name_H-M   'P 1'
#
loop_
_entity.id
_entity.type
_entity.pdbx_description
1 polymer ?
#
loop_
_entity_poly.entity_id
_entity_poly.type
_entity_poly.pdbx_seq_one_letter_code
_entity_poly.pdbx_strand_id
1 'polypeptide(L)'
;MTTYTSFHGDRLIAAGDMSANAQAVRQALAQQGAGAVLTFDDGTGTQVDIDLRTSEAPQPAAQEQEHMPAAEPRGRGRPRLGVVAREVTLLPRHWEWLEAQPGGASVTLRKLVEEARRVHADRDARRAAQERAYRVMNALAGNLPGYEEATRALFADDAALFARHAQGWPRDVLTYVTRLAFGEQP
;
A
#
# COMPACT_ATOMS: atom_id res chain seq x y z
N MET A 1 -10.24 0.04 2.15
CA MET A 1 -10.22 -1.34 1.63
C MET A 1 -9.03 -1.45 0.71
N THR A 2 -8.24 -2.52 0.82
CA THR A 2 -7.11 -2.76 -0.09
C THR A 2 -7.66 -3.07 -1.48
N THR A 3 -7.08 -2.44 -2.50
CA THR A 3 -7.45 -2.64 -3.90
C THR A 3 -6.26 -3.18 -4.66
N TYR A 4 -6.54 -3.91 -5.73
CA TYR A 4 -5.58 -4.61 -6.55
C TYR A 4 -5.85 -4.32 -8.01
N THR A 5 -4.79 -4.30 -8.81
CA THR A 5 -4.86 -4.16 -10.27
C THR A 5 -4.08 -5.28 -10.93
N SER A 6 -4.73 -6.00 -11.84
CA SER A 6 -4.13 -7.10 -12.61
C SER A 6 -3.90 -6.70 -14.07
N PHE A 7 -2.77 -7.13 -14.60
CA PHE A 7 -2.33 -6.96 -15.98
C PHE A 7 -2.08 -8.31 -16.64
N HIS A 8 -2.36 -8.40 -17.93
CA HIS A 8 -1.88 -9.46 -18.81
C HIS A 8 -0.95 -8.84 -19.85
N GLY A 9 0.36 -9.05 -19.70
CA GLY A 9 1.36 -8.27 -20.42
C GLY A 9 1.29 -6.80 -20.01
N ASP A 10 0.99 -5.91 -20.97
CA ASP A 10 0.86 -4.47 -20.78
C ASP A 10 -0.59 -3.96 -20.65
N ARG A 11 -1.57 -4.87 -20.78
CA ARG A 11 -3.00 -4.55 -20.75
C ARG A 11 -3.59 -4.79 -19.36
N LEU A 12 -4.32 -3.81 -18.86
CA LEU A 12 -5.09 -3.93 -17.62
C LEU A 12 -6.29 -4.83 -17.87
N ILE A 13 -6.47 -5.85 -17.01
CA ILE A 13 -7.57 -6.82 -17.10
C ILE A 13 -8.57 -6.70 -15.95
N ALA A 14 -8.16 -6.17 -14.80
CA ALA A 14 -9.03 -5.87 -13.67
C ALA A 14 -8.43 -4.83 -12.73
N ALA A 15 -9.30 -4.12 -12.03
CA ALA A 15 -8.96 -3.25 -10.91
C ALA A 15 -10.09 -3.32 -9.87
N GLY A 16 -9.77 -3.36 -8.57
CA GLY A 16 -10.76 -3.44 -7.50
C GLY A 16 -10.39 -4.44 -6.41
N ASP A 17 -11.36 -5.17 -5.88
CA ASP A 17 -11.08 -6.17 -4.85
C ASP A 17 -10.35 -7.41 -5.40
N MET A 18 -9.82 -8.23 -4.50
CA MET A 18 -9.06 -9.43 -4.87
C MET A 18 -9.91 -10.47 -5.60
N SER A 19 -11.22 -10.57 -5.29
CA SER A 19 -12.11 -11.56 -5.90
C SER A 19 -12.33 -11.26 -7.39
N ALA A 20 -12.61 -9.99 -7.71
CA ALA A 20 -12.75 -9.52 -9.08
C ALA A 20 -11.46 -9.72 -9.89
N ASN A 21 -10.31 -9.39 -9.30
CA ASN A 21 -9.01 -9.62 -9.94
C ASN A 21 -8.74 -11.11 -10.17
N ALA A 22 -8.98 -11.97 -9.17
CA ALA A 22 -8.80 -13.42 -9.31
C ALA A 22 -9.66 -14.02 -10.41
N GLN A 23 -10.92 -13.57 -10.54
CA GLN A 23 -11.81 -14.00 -11.61
C GLN A 23 -11.29 -13.58 -12.99
N ALA A 24 -10.86 -12.32 -13.16
CA ALA A 24 -10.34 -11.82 -14.41
C ALA A 24 -9.03 -12.53 -14.82
N VAL A 25 -8.14 -12.79 -13.86
CA VAL A 25 -6.90 -13.55 -14.08
C VAL A 25 -7.20 -14.96 -14.57
N ARG A 26 -8.15 -15.67 -13.94
CA ARG A 26 -8.57 -17.01 -14.41
C ARG A 26 -9.09 -16.98 -15.84
N GLN A 27 -9.93 -16.00 -16.16
CA GLN A 27 -10.49 -15.85 -17.51
C GLN A 27 -9.41 -15.55 -18.55
N ALA A 28 -8.46 -14.66 -18.23
CA ALA A 28 -7.35 -14.32 -19.11
C ALA A 28 -6.48 -15.55 -19.42
N LEU A 29 -6.11 -16.32 -18.40
CA LEU A 29 -5.31 -17.54 -18.56
C LEU A 29 -6.03 -18.63 -19.38
N ALA A 30 -7.35 -18.76 -19.21
CA ALA A 30 -8.15 -19.72 -19.95
C ALA A 30 -8.30 -19.35 -21.44
N GLN A 31 -8.32 -18.05 -21.78
CA GLN A 31 -8.58 -17.56 -23.14
C GLN A 31 -7.32 -17.28 -23.96
N GLN A 32 -6.25 -16.80 -23.32
CA GLN A 32 -5.06 -16.27 -24.01
C GLN A 32 -3.79 -17.09 -23.74
N GLY A 33 -3.90 -18.19 -22.99
CA GLY A 33 -2.77 -19.06 -22.63
C GLY A 33 -1.95 -18.51 -21.46
N ALA A 34 -0.81 -19.15 -21.19
CA ALA A 34 0.11 -18.77 -20.10
C ALA A 34 0.93 -17.52 -20.49
N GLY A 35 0.27 -16.36 -20.60
CA GLY A 35 0.96 -15.07 -20.60
C GLY A 35 1.36 -14.65 -19.18
N ALA A 36 2.33 -13.73 -19.07
CA ALA A 36 2.74 -13.19 -17.78
C ALA A 36 1.63 -12.29 -17.22
N VAL A 37 0.80 -12.88 -16.35
CA VAL A 37 -0.17 -12.13 -15.54
C VAL A 37 0.55 -11.57 -14.33
N LEU A 38 0.40 -10.27 -14.08
CA LEU A 38 0.96 -9.58 -12.93
C LEU A 38 -0.17 -8.92 -12.16
N THR A 39 -0.24 -9.11 -10.85
CA THR A 39 -1.19 -8.41 -9.98
C THR A 39 -0.43 -7.56 -8.99
N PHE A 40 -0.89 -6.35 -8.76
CA PHE A 40 -0.27 -5.40 -7.85
C PHE A 40 -1.26 -4.99 -6.76
N ASP A 41 -0.76 -4.80 -5.54
CA ASP A 41 -1.47 -4.09 -4.47
C ASP A 41 -1.38 -2.58 -4.72
N ASP A 42 -2.50 -1.91 -4.92
CA ASP A 42 -2.55 -0.48 -5.28
C ASP A 42 -2.04 0.43 -4.13
N GLY A 43 -2.07 -0.05 -2.89
CA GLY A 43 -1.60 0.70 -1.72
C GLY A 43 -0.08 0.71 -1.59
N THR A 44 0.58 -0.38 -2.02
CA THR A 44 2.02 -0.57 -1.81
C THR A 44 2.83 -0.67 -3.11
N GLY A 45 2.18 -0.93 -4.24
CA GLY A 45 2.80 -1.21 -5.53
C GLY A 45 3.55 -2.55 -5.58
N THR A 46 3.42 -3.41 -4.56
CA THR A 46 4.06 -4.73 -4.57
C THR A 46 3.29 -5.68 -5.45
N GLN A 47 4.01 -6.50 -6.21
CA GLN A 47 3.40 -7.61 -6.92
C GLN A 47 2.92 -8.66 -5.91
N VAL A 48 1.71 -9.15 -6.10
CA VAL A 48 1.08 -10.22 -5.32
C VAL A 48 0.75 -11.39 -6.24
N ASP A 49 0.93 -12.60 -5.74
CA ASP A 49 0.49 -13.82 -6.44
C ASP A 49 -0.95 -14.13 -6.04
N ILE A 50 -1.79 -14.46 -7.02
CA ILE A 50 -3.17 -14.85 -6.77
C ILE A 50 -3.23 -16.37 -6.79
N ASP A 51 -3.60 -16.98 -5.66
CA ASP A 51 -3.88 -18.41 -5.63
C ASP A 51 -5.22 -18.72 -6.32
N LEU A 52 -5.14 -19.11 -7.60
CA LEU A 52 -6.30 -19.39 -8.45
C LEU A 52 -7.01 -20.70 -8.11
N ARG A 53 -6.47 -21.51 -7.19
CA ARG A 53 -7.04 -22.81 -6.80
C ARG A 53 -8.32 -22.68 -5.96
N THR A 54 -8.60 -21.50 -5.42
CA THR A 54 -9.59 -21.30 -4.35
C THR A 54 -11.00 -20.89 -4.82
N SER A 55 -11.34 -21.00 -6.10
CA SER A 55 -12.69 -20.63 -6.60
C SER A 55 -13.46 -21.73 -7.33
N GLU A 56 -13.10 -23.00 -7.17
CA GLU A 56 -14.00 -24.11 -7.52
C GLU A 56 -15.03 -24.32 -6.40
N ALA A 57 -16.03 -23.42 -6.31
CA ALA A 57 -17.23 -23.50 -5.46
C ALA A 57 -17.01 -23.65 -3.92
N PRO A 58 -17.90 -23.13 -3.07
CA PRO A 58 -17.82 -23.36 -1.64
C PRO A 58 -18.22 -24.80 -1.34
N GLN A 59 -17.25 -25.70 -1.19
CA GLN A 59 -17.45 -26.91 -0.40
C GLN A 59 -17.56 -26.46 1.07
N PRO A 60 -18.64 -26.80 1.81
CA PRO A 60 -18.72 -26.49 3.23
C PRO A 60 -17.81 -27.46 3.98
N ALA A 61 -16.51 -27.15 4.01
CA ALA A 61 -15.53 -27.87 4.79
C ALA A 61 -15.09 -26.99 5.96
N ALA A 62 -15.73 -27.28 7.10
CA ALA A 62 -15.25 -27.12 8.47
C ALA A 62 -14.46 -25.84 8.79
N GLN A 63 -15.16 -24.93 9.46
CA GLN A 63 -14.56 -23.97 10.38
C GLN A 63 -13.71 -24.72 11.41
N GLU A 64 -12.39 -24.78 11.20
CA GLU A 64 -11.45 -24.99 12.30
C GLU A 64 -11.20 -23.64 12.96
N GLN A 65 -12.20 -23.27 13.77
CA GLN A 65 -12.06 -22.29 14.82
C GLN A 65 -11.03 -22.85 15.82
N GLU A 66 -9.81 -22.32 15.79
CA GLU A 66 -8.90 -22.43 16.93
C GLU A 66 -9.56 -21.75 18.13
N HIS A 67 -10.22 -22.57 18.93
CA HIS A 67 -10.91 -22.22 20.16
C HIS A 67 -9.86 -21.99 21.25
N MET A 68 -9.35 -20.77 21.33
CA MET A 68 -8.57 -20.29 22.47
C MET A 68 -9.49 -20.25 23.71
N PRO A 69 -9.09 -20.78 24.89
CA PRO A 69 -10.02 -21.01 25.97
C PRO A 69 -10.57 -19.72 26.56
N ALA A 70 -11.87 -19.74 26.83
CA ALA A 70 -12.66 -18.68 27.42
C ALA A 70 -12.10 -18.25 28.79
N ALA A 71 -11.84 -16.94 28.93
CA ALA A 71 -11.72 -16.29 30.23
C ALA A 71 -13.06 -15.61 30.56
N GLU A 72 -13.70 -16.09 31.62
CA GLU A 72 -14.95 -15.54 32.14
C GLU A 72 -14.85 -14.07 32.59
N PRO A 73 -15.98 -13.35 32.62
CA PRO A 73 -15.99 -11.89 32.73
C PRO A 73 -15.99 -11.45 34.18
N ARG A 74 -15.21 -10.42 34.53
CA ARG A 74 -15.57 -9.41 35.55
C ARG A 74 -14.56 -8.28 35.63
N GLY A 75 -15.10 -7.05 35.59
CA GLY A 75 -14.40 -5.84 36.02
C GLY A 75 -14.80 -4.61 35.21
N ARG A 76 -15.87 -3.93 35.61
CA ARG A 76 -16.13 -2.55 35.18
C ARG A 76 -14.96 -1.69 35.67
N GLY A 77 -14.12 -1.19 34.75
CA GLY A 77 -12.99 -0.34 35.13
C GLY A 77 -12.17 0.14 33.94
N ARG A 78 -12.37 1.42 33.59
CA ARG A 78 -11.61 2.28 32.65
C ARG A 78 -11.36 1.70 31.24
N PRO A 79 -11.81 2.35 30.15
CA PRO A 79 -11.48 1.89 28.80
C PRO A 79 -9.95 1.76 28.65
N ARG A 80 -9.47 0.54 28.37
CA ARG A 80 -8.06 0.28 28.11
C ARG A 80 -7.68 1.07 26.85
N LEU A 81 -6.86 2.10 26.99
CA LEU A 81 -6.44 2.98 25.88
C LEU A 81 -5.52 2.30 24.84
N GLY A 82 -5.36 0.97 24.88
CA GLY A 82 -4.55 0.22 23.92
C GLY A 82 -3.06 0.59 23.91
N VAL A 83 -2.52 1.17 24.98
CA VAL A 83 -1.11 1.63 25.01
C VAL A 83 -0.20 0.45 25.26
N VAL A 84 0.75 0.23 24.34
CA VAL A 84 1.85 -0.73 24.50
C VAL A 84 3.08 0.02 25.00
N ALA A 85 3.63 -0.40 26.15
CA ALA A 85 4.87 0.18 26.66
C ALA A 85 6.08 -0.36 25.88
N ARG A 86 6.99 0.54 25.50
CA ARG A 86 8.29 0.22 24.90
C ARG A 86 9.35 1.17 25.48
N GLU A 87 10.59 0.72 25.51
CA GLU A 87 11.71 1.51 26.03
C GLU A 87 12.18 2.55 25.00
N VAL A 88 12.45 3.77 25.47
CA VAL A 88 13.00 4.87 24.67
C VAL A 88 14.13 5.52 25.46
N THR A 89 15.28 5.70 24.82
CA THR A 89 16.44 6.37 25.41
C THR A 89 16.55 7.78 24.86
N LEU A 90 16.56 8.77 25.75
CA LEU A 90 16.69 10.20 25.42
C LEU A 90 17.82 10.84 26.22
N LEU A 91 18.29 12.00 25.77
CA LEU A 91 19.28 12.80 26.49
C LEU A 91 18.69 13.34 27.81
N PRO A 92 19.50 13.51 28.87
CA PRO A 92 19.02 14.00 30.18
C PRO A 92 18.18 15.29 30.09
N ARG A 93 18.65 16.28 29.31
CA ARG A 93 17.92 17.53 29.06
C ARG A 93 16.52 17.34 28.45
N HIS A 94 16.31 16.28 27.68
CA HIS A 94 14.99 15.99 27.08
C HIS A 94 14.07 15.36 28.12
N TRP A 95 14.60 14.54 29.02
CA TRP A 95 13.83 14.01 30.14
C TRP A 95 13.39 15.11 31.10
N GLU A 96 14.31 15.99 31.48
CA GLU A 96 13.99 17.16 32.32
C GLU A 96 12.87 18.00 31.70
N TRP A 97 12.94 18.26 30.39
CA TRP A 97 11.89 18.99 29.69
C TRP A 97 10.56 18.23 29.64
N LEU A 98 10.58 16.92 29.40
CA LEU A 98 9.39 16.07 29.33
C LEU A 98 8.67 15.94 30.68
N GLU A 99 9.43 15.85 31.77
CA GLU A 99 8.91 15.77 33.14
C GLU A 99 8.27 17.08 33.58
N ALA A 100 8.77 18.22 33.09
CA ALA A 100 8.20 19.53 33.36
C ALA A 100 6.84 19.78 32.66
N GLN A 101 6.40 18.90 31.76
CA GLN A 101 5.16 19.12 31.00
C GLN A 101 3.89 18.72 31.76
N PRO A 102 2.80 19.49 31.63
CA PRO A 102 1.51 19.15 32.21
C PRO A 102 0.94 17.87 31.56
N GLY A 103 0.71 16.84 32.37
CA GLY A 103 0.21 15.54 31.91
C GLY A 103 1.30 14.47 31.71
N GLY A 104 2.57 14.81 31.96
CA GLY A 104 3.70 13.89 32.00
C GLY A 104 4.28 13.50 30.64
N ALA A 105 5.45 12.88 30.68
CA ALA A 105 6.27 12.57 29.50
C ALA A 105 5.50 11.81 28.40
N SER A 106 4.70 10.80 28.76
CA SER A 106 3.97 9.97 27.79
C SER A 106 2.91 10.72 26.99
N VAL A 107 2.22 11.70 27.61
CA VAL A 107 1.21 12.50 26.91
C VAL A 107 1.88 13.49 25.96
N THR A 108 2.96 14.13 26.40
CA THR A 108 3.74 15.05 25.57
C THR A 108 4.37 14.33 24.39
N LEU A 109 5.01 13.18 24.59
CA LEU A 109 5.58 12.37 23.51
C LEU A 109 4.52 12.00 22.48
N ARG A 110 3.32 11.60 22.91
CA ARG A 110 2.23 11.32 21.97
C ARG A 110 1.85 12.55 21.15
N LYS A 111 1.69 13.72 21.78
CA LYS A 111 1.37 14.96 21.07
C LYS A 111 2.45 15.34 20.07
N LEU A 112 3.73 15.24 20.44
CA LEU A 112 4.86 15.50 19.55
C LEU A 112 4.88 14.54 18.37
N VAL A 113 4.61 13.26 18.60
CA VAL A 113 4.50 12.26 17.52
C VAL A 113 3.33 12.60 16.59
N GLU A 114 2.15 12.91 17.12
CA GLU A 114 0.99 13.27 16.29
C GLU A 114 1.21 14.57 15.50
N GLU A 115 1.86 15.56 16.12
CA GLU A 115 2.22 16.80 15.43
C GLU A 115 3.25 16.56 14.33
N ALA A 116 4.32 15.81 14.60
CA ALA A 116 5.32 15.46 13.59
C ALA A 116 4.69 14.64 12.46
N ARG A 117 3.83 13.66 12.77
CA ARG A 117 3.07 12.90 11.78
C ARG A 117 2.20 13.81 10.91
N ARG A 118 1.55 14.81 11.50
CA ARG A 118 0.71 15.77 10.75
C ARG A 118 1.54 16.69 9.87
N VAL A 119 2.67 17.19 10.37
CA VAL A 119 3.57 18.10 9.62
C VAL A 119 4.23 17.38 8.44
N HIS A 120 4.54 16.10 8.59
CA HIS A 120 5.21 15.31 7.55
C HIS A 120 4.26 14.48 6.68
N ALA A 121 2.96 14.41 7.04
CA ALA A 121 1.96 13.58 6.36
C ALA A 121 1.98 13.71 4.83
N ASP A 122 1.96 14.94 4.30
CA ASP A 122 1.91 15.17 2.86
C ASP A 122 3.21 14.72 2.17
N ARG A 123 4.36 14.96 2.81
CA ARG A 123 5.66 14.53 2.27
C ARG A 123 5.80 13.01 2.30
N ASP A 124 5.39 12.38 3.39
CA ASP A 124 5.42 10.93 3.54
C ASP A 124 4.43 10.26 2.58
N ALA A 125 3.24 10.85 2.38
CA ALA A 125 2.26 10.38 1.41
C ALA A 125 2.79 10.47 -0.04
N ARG A 126 3.45 11.58 -0.41
CA ARG A 126 4.12 11.72 -1.71
C ARG A 126 5.24 10.71 -1.90
N ARG A 127 6.08 10.52 -0.88
CA ARG A 127 7.17 9.52 -0.93
C ARG A 127 6.61 8.11 -1.11
N ALA A 128 5.60 7.75 -0.35
CA ALA A 128 4.91 6.47 -0.50
C ALA A 128 4.28 6.32 -1.90
N ALA A 129 3.83 7.43 -2.51
CA ALA A 129 3.32 7.47 -3.88
C ALA A 129 4.36 7.19 -4.95
N GLN A 130 5.51 7.82 -4.82
CA GLN A 130 6.63 7.61 -5.71
C GLN A 130 7.15 6.17 -5.57
N GLU A 131 7.26 5.65 -4.35
CA GLU A 131 7.72 4.28 -4.11
C GLU A 131 6.78 3.21 -4.68
N ARG A 132 5.46 3.34 -4.47
CA ARG A 132 4.48 2.39 -5.06
C ARG A 132 4.49 2.44 -6.59
N ALA A 133 4.51 3.64 -7.17
CA ALA A 133 4.55 3.82 -8.62
C ALA A 133 5.85 3.27 -9.21
N TYR A 134 6.99 3.51 -8.56
CA TYR A 134 8.29 3.01 -9.00
C TYR A 134 8.35 1.49 -9.05
N ARG A 135 7.81 0.78 -8.04
CA ARG A 135 7.78 -0.69 -8.04
C ARG A 135 7.00 -1.25 -9.23
N VAL A 136 5.83 -0.69 -9.50
CA VAL A 136 4.99 -1.07 -10.64
C VAL A 136 5.69 -0.76 -11.96
N MET A 137 6.26 0.44 -12.08
CA MET A 137 6.97 0.89 -13.26
C MET A 137 8.19 0.02 -13.55
N ASN A 138 8.93 -0.42 -12.53
CA ASN A 138 10.05 -1.34 -12.70
C ASN A 138 9.60 -2.71 -13.25
N ALA A 139 8.41 -3.18 -12.86
CA ALA A 139 7.86 -4.45 -13.34
C ALA A 139 7.26 -4.37 -14.76
N LEU A 140 6.53 -3.29 -15.06
CA LEU A 140 5.78 -3.15 -16.33
C LEU A 140 6.51 -2.37 -17.42
N ALA A 141 7.36 -1.42 -17.04
CA ALA A 141 7.94 -0.42 -17.93
C ALA A 141 9.48 -0.42 -17.96
N GLY A 142 10.15 -1.31 -17.20
CA GLY A 142 11.61 -1.31 -17.09
C GLY A 142 12.36 -1.44 -18.42
N ASN A 143 11.73 -2.03 -19.44
CA ASN A 143 12.29 -2.18 -20.79
C ASN A 143 11.71 -1.17 -21.81
N LEU A 144 10.86 -0.24 -21.38
CA LEU A 144 10.21 0.72 -22.27
C LEU A 144 11.08 1.96 -22.49
N PRO A 145 10.99 2.61 -23.67
CA PRO A 145 11.70 3.85 -23.94
C PRO A 145 11.35 4.95 -22.94
N GLY A 146 12.33 5.75 -22.53
CA GLY A 146 12.12 6.87 -21.61
C GLY A 146 11.94 6.46 -20.14
N TYR A 147 12.14 5.18 -19.79
CA TYR A 147 12.04 4.68 -18.41
C TYR A 147 12.88 5.47 -17.40
N GLU A 148 14.15 5.74 -17.72
CA GLU A 148 15.04 6.44 -16.79
C GLU A 148 14.60 7.88 -16.58
N GLU A 149 14.28 8.61 -17.65
CA GLU A 149 13.82 9.99 -17.57
C GLU A 149 12.48 10.10 -16.85
N ALA A 150 11.55 9.17 -17.11
CA ALA A 150 10.29 9.06 -16.39
C ALA A 150 10.53 8.77 -14.89
N THR A 151 11.49 7.90 -14.55
CA THR A 151 11.87 7.64 -13.16
C THR A 151 12.41 8.89 -12.48
N ARG A 152 13.27 9.67 -13.15
CA ARG A 152 13.78 10.95 -12.62
C ARG A 152 12.64 11.95 -12.38
N ALA A 153 11.71 12.07 -13.33
CA ALA A 153 10.55 12.95 -13.21
C ALA A 153 9.58 12.52 -12.09
N LEU A 154 9.38 11.21 -11.90
CA LEU A 154 8.57 10.65 -10.82
C LEU A 154 9.08 11.10 -9.44
N PHE A 155 10.38 10.95 -9.18
CA PHE A 155 10.96 11.37 -7.90
C PHE A 155 11.09 12.89 -7.75
N ALA A 156 11.08 13.64 -8.86
CA ALA A 156 10.99 15.09 -8.86
C ALA A 156 9.57 15.64 -8.62
N ASP A 157 8.55 14.76 -8.51
CA ASP A 157 7.13 15.11 -8.38
C ASP A 157 6.60 15.96 -9.56
N ASP A 158 7.15 15.76 -10.76
CA ASP A 158 6.77 16.48 -11.98
C ASP A 158 5.91 15.60 -12.90
N ALA A 159 4.60 15.67 -12.72
CA ALA A 159 3.64 14.88 -13.51
C ALA A 159 3.67 15.21 -15.01
N ALA A 160 3.94 16.46 -15.38
CA ALA A 160 3.96 16.88 -16.78
C ALA A 160 5.20 16.35 -17.49
N LEU A 161 6.37 16.45 -16.84
CA LEU A 161 7.61 15.90 -17.37
C LEU A 161 7.56 14.37 -17.41
N PHE A 162 6.99 13.72 -16.39
CA PHE A 162 6.74 12.29 -16.37
C PHE A 162 5.93 11.85 -17.59
N ALA A 163 4.76 12.49 -17.79
CA ALA A 163 3.87 12.17 -18.91
C ALA A 163 4.55 12.33 -20.26
N ARG A 164 5.42 13.33 -20.43
CA ARG A 164 6.20 13.56 -21.66
C ARG A 164 7.20 12.45 -21.96
N HIS A 165 7.90 11.95 -20.94
CA HIS A 165 8.87 10.85 -21.14
C HIS A 165 8.19 9.50 -21.33
N ALA A 166 7.00 9.31 -20.74
CA ALA A 166 6.23 8.09 -20.82
C ALA A 166 5.20 8.05 -21.97
N GLN A 167 5.20 9.02 -22.90
CA GLN A 167 4.20 9.10 -24.00
C GLN A 167 4.16 7.86 -24.90
N GLY A 168 5.29 7.16 -25.04
CA GLY A 168 5.38 5.95 -25.86
C GLY A 168 4.94 4.67 -25.15
N TRP A 169 4.53 4.74 -23.88
CA TRP A 169 4.17 3.56 -23.11
C TRP A 169 2.77 3.07 -23.46
N PRO A 170 2.49 1.77 -23.24
CA PRO A 170 1.13 1.24 -23.30
C PRO A 170 0.20 2.08 -22.41
N ARG A 171 -0.96 2.44 -22.96
CA ARG A 171 -1.90 3.37 -22.32
C ARG A 171 -2.29 2.95 -20.91
N ASP A 172 -2.51 1.66 -20.70
CA ASP A 172 -2.94 1.13 -19.41
C ASP A 172 -1.83 1.25 -18.36
N VAL A 173 -0.58 0.96 -18.74
CA VAL A 173 0.60 1.14 -17.88
C VAL A 173 0.77 2.62 -17.51
N LEU A 174 0.74 3.52 -18.50
CA LEU A 174 0.86 4.97 -18.27
C LEU A 174 -0.23 5.47 -17.32
N THR A 175 -1.49 5.10 -17.58
CA THR A 175 -2.64 5.52 -16.77
C THR A 175 -2.51 5.02 -15.34
N TYR A 176 -2.15 3.74 -15.17
CA TYR A 176 -2.02 3.13 -13.85
C TYR A 176 -0.87 3.74 -13.04
N VAL A 177 0.32 3.86 -13.62
CA VAL A 177 1.48 4.44 -12.93
C VAL A 177 1.23 5.92 -12.59
N THR A 178 0.61 6.68 -13.49
CA THR A 178 0.26 8.10 -13.24
C THR A 178 -0.72 8.22 -12.07
N ARG A 179 -1.77 7.38 -12.04
CA ARG A 179 -2.74 7.31 -10.93
C ARG A 179 -2.05 7.00 -9.61
N LEU A 180 -1.12 6.04 -9.61
CA LEU A 180 -0.37 5.68 -8.41
C LEU A 180 0.57 6.80 -7.96
N ALA A 181 1.27 7.46 -8.87
CA ALA A 181 2.27 8.48 -8.55
C ALA A 181 1.66 9.81 -8.09
N PHE A 182 0.67 10.31 -8.84
CA PHE A 182 0.17 11.67 -8.72
C PHE A 182 -1.30 11.76 -8.28
N GLY A 183 -1.95 10.62 -8.07
CA GLY A 183 -3.38 10.53 -7.79
C GLY A 183 -4.24 10.59 -9.05
N GLU A 184 -5.56 10.57 -8.89
CA GLU A 184 -6.49 10.85 -9.98
C GLU A 184 -6.31 12.32 -10.38
N GLN A 185 -5.85 12.56 -11.61
CA GLN A 185 -5.89 13.89 -12.20
C GLN A 185 -7.37 14.30 -12.30
N PRO A 186 -7.76 15.48 -11.79
CA PRO A 186 -9.15 15.96 -11.83
C PRO A 186 -9.68 16.17 -13.25
#